data_AF-A0A2H0LRH5-F1
#
_entry.id   AF-A0A2H0LRH5-F1
#
_cell.length_a   1.000
_cell.length_b   1.000
_cell.length_c   1.000
_cell.angle_alpha   90.00
_cell.angle_beta   90.00
_cell.angle_gamma   90.00
#
_symmetry.space_group_name_H-M   'P 1'
#
loop_
_entity.id
_entity.type
_entity.pdbx_description
1 polymer ?
#
loop_
_entity_poly.entity_id
_entity_poly.type
_entity_poly.pdbx_seq_one_letter_code
_entity_poly.pdbx_strand_id
1 'polypeptide(L)'
;MNLRKVITAGLVCLYLFPAFVQAGTVTGKALFSGEAPPNQKIDMAADPVCSGMHKTDFLNERVVVNSNQTLKNVFVYVKEGLGGQAFPAPQTPAVLDQEGCWYYPHVQGMQAGQKLQILNSDATLHNVHAVAKNNAEFNLGMPLQGMKLEKTFSNPEIMIKMKCDVHPWMNGYIGVVSHPFYAVTGDDGSFEIKDLPPGEYTIEAWHEVYGTQTQKIAVPGGSVNADFQFSSSEIVDEASGLKITAEAPKPINRFDDSAALNKPRAKTGWWLPENISTYGGKLDRLFYVILWITSIVFIAVQVALLIFLFKYRDRPGAKAAYTHGNNRLEIIWTVIPALILVFLTIASQKLWSEIKGQPPAGAIPIEIQAEQFAWNVRYTGKDGKFGTSDDIKTINQLHIPVGKPVRVRLTSIAKDNKHPVIHSFFLPEVRLKQDVVPGMAIDVWFEATRTGQYEIACAEFCGLGHYRMRGFLSIHSQEGFDAWLREAAQGGIG
;
A
#
# COMPACT_ATOMS: atom_id res chain seq x y z
N MET A 1 -62.65 -79.99 -4.62
CA MET A 1 -62.83 -79.65 -3.20
C MET A 1 -61.86 -78.51 -2.87
N ASN A 2 -62.42 -77.32 -2.56
CA ASN A 2 -61.84 -76.08 -1.96
C ASN A 2 -60.60 -75.46 -2.65
N LEU A 3 -60.60 -74.27 -3.27
CA LEU A 3 -61.19 -72.95 -2.98
C LEU A 3 -60.81 -72.31 -1.62
N ARG A 4 -59.99 -71.25 -1.74
CA ARG A 4 -59.82 -70.05 -0.88
C ARG A 4 -58.62 -69.96 0.07
N LYS A 5 -58.10 -68.71 0.08
CA LYS A 5 -57.21 -68.02 1.03
C LYS A 5 -55.72 -68.17 0.66
N VAL A 6 -54.89 -67.13 0.51
CA VAL A 6 -54.76 -65.88 1.27
C VAL A 6 -53.99 -64.84 0.42
N ILE A 7 -54.60 -63.67 0.25
CA ILE A 7 -54.06 -62.29 0.29
C ILE A 7 -52.90 -61.87 -0.62
N THR A 8 -53.29 -61.02 -1.56
CA THR A 8 -52.56 -59.99 -2.31
C THR A 8 -51.50 -59.24 -1.48
N ALA A 9 -50.23 -59.39 -1.83
CA ALA A 9 -49.18 -58.42 -1.48
C ALA A 9 -48.77 -57.71 -2.77
N GLY A 10 -49.45 -56.60 -3.06
CA GLY A 10 -49.01 -55.68 -4.10
C GLY A 10 -47.72 -55.01 -3.66
N LEU A 11 -46.61 -55.35 -4.32
CA LEU A 11 -45.39 -54.53 -4.28
C LEU A 11 -45.74 -53.15 -4.87
N VAL A 12 -46.05 -52.19 -4.01
CA VAL A 12 -45.92 -50.77 -4.34
C VAL A 12 -44.41 -50.50 -4.33
N CYS A 13 -43.79 -50.68 -5.49
CA CYS A 13 -42.44 -50.20 -5.74
C CYS A 13 -42.55 -48.65 -5.79
N LEU A 14 -42.36 -48.02 -4.63
CA LEU A 14 -42.27 -46.57 -4.51
C LEU A 14 -41.00 -46.14 -5.25
N TYR A 15 -41.15 -45.77 -6.52
CA TYR A 15 -40.12 -45.04 -7.23
C TYR A 15 -39.98 -43.69 -6.53
N LEU A 16 -39.07 -43.61 -5.55
CA LEU A 16 -38.46 -42.37 -5.11
C LEU A 16 -37.66 -41.85 -6.32
N PHE A 17 -38.35 -41.16 -7.24
CA PHE A 17 -37.67 -40.22 -8.10
C PHE A 17 -37.00 -39.20 -7.17
N PRO A 18 -35.67 -39.04 -7.21
CA PRO A 18 -35.07 -37.87 -6.58
C PRO A 18 -35.76 -36.68 -7.22
N ALA A 19 -36.47 -35.88 -6.43
CA ALA A 19 -36.94 -34.58 -6.89
C ALA A 19 -35.69 -33.85 -7.37
N PHE A 20 -35.55 -33.67 -8.69
CA PHE A 20 -34.54 -32.80 -9.23
C PHE A 20 -34.88 -31.41 -8.70
N VAL A 21 -34.22 -31.03 -7.62
CA VAL A 21 -34.25 -29.68 -7.09
C VAL A 21 -33.54 -28.85 -8.14
N GLN A 22 -34.32 -28.26 -9.05
CA GLN A 22 -33.79 -27.44 -10.12
C GLN A 22 -33.13 -26.22 -9.47
N ALA A 23 -31.83 -26.04 -9.72
CA ALA A 23 -31.12 -24.87 -9.24
C ALA A 23 -31.73 -23.62 -9.90
N GLY A 24 -31.95 -22.59 -9.10
CA GLY A 24 -32.49 -21.31 -9.54
C GLY A 24 -31.41 -20.39 -10.09
N THR A 25 -31.84 -19.42 -10.87
CA THR A 25 -31.00 -18.36 -11.42
C THR A 25 -31.53 -17.03 -10.93
N VAL A 26 -30.67 -16.16 -10.42
CA VAL A 26 -31.02 -14.77 -10.12
C VAL A 26 -30.48 -13.91 -11.24
N THR A 27 -31.36 -13.20 -11.92
CA THR A 27 -31.04 -12.25 -13.00
C THR A 27 -31.46 -10.86 -12.60
N GLY A 28 -30.83 -9.82 -13.12
CA GLY A 28 -31.26 -8.46 -12.83
C GLY A 28 -30.39 -7.41 -13.48
N LYS A 29 -30.73 -6.15 -13.23
CA LYS A 29 -29.95 -4.99 -13.66
C LYS A 29 -29.63 -4.06 -12.49
N ALA A 30 -28.48 -3.41 -12.56
CA ALA A 30 -28.18 -2.27 -11.71
C ALA A 30 -28.70 -0.99 -12.37
N LEU A 31 -29.93 -0.60 -12.05
CA LEU A 31 -30.59 0.58 -12.58
C LEU A 31 -29.98 1.86 -11.98
N PHE A 32 -29.87 2.92 -12.78
CA PHE A 32 -29.37 4.22 -12.34
C PHE A 32 -30.40 5.32 -12.55
N SER A 33 -30.51 6.23 -11.58
CA SER A 33 -31.40 7.40 -11.65
C SER A 33 -30.64 8.69 -11.36
N GLY A 34 -30.94 9.72 -12.16
CA GLY A 34 -30.29 11.03 -12.10
C GLY A 34 -29.15 11.18 -13.11
N GLU A 35 -28.47 12.32 -13.03
CA GLU A 35 -27.30 12.62 -13.86
C GLU A 35 -26.03 12.22 -13.08
N ALA A 36 -25.22 11.32 -13.66
CA ALA A 36 -23.95 10.94 -13.06
C ALA A 36 -22.93 12.07 -13.20
N PRO A 37 -22.07 12.30 -12.19
CA PRO A 37 -20.97 13.24 -12.33
C PRO A 37 -20.06 12.78 -13.49
N PRO A 38 -19.51 13.72 -14.27
CA PRO A 38 -18.61 13.36 -15.36
C PRO A 38 -17.36 12.69 -14.80
N ASN A 39 -16.98 11.56 -15.39
CA ASN A 39 -15.70 10.92 -15.09
C ASN A 39 -14.56 11.89 -15.42
N GLN A 40 -13.64 12.03 -14.47
CA GLN A 40 -12.51 12.94 -14.61
C GLN A 40 -11.45 12.32 -15.50
N LYS A 41 -10.84 13.17 -16.33
CA LYS A 41 -9.67 12.79 -17.11
C LYS A 41 -8.51 12.43 -16.18
N ILE A 42 -7.88 11.30 -16.46
CA ILE A 42 -6.65 10.88 -15.78
C ILE A 42 -5.46 11.52 -16.49
N ASP A 43 -4.63 12.22 -15.72
CA ASP A 43 -3.37 12.77 -16.22
C ASP A 43 -2.25 11.73 -16.10
N MET A 44 -1.97 11.05 -17.21
CA MET A 44 -0.89 10.08 -17.30
C MET A 44 0.44 10.67 -17.78
N ALA A 45 0.54 12.00 -17.97
CA ALA A 45 1.72 12.63 -18.56
C ALA A 45 3.01 12.44 -17.74
N ALA A 46 2.87 12.11 -16.44
CA ALA A 46 3.99 11.81 -15.55
C ALA A 46 4.71 10.49 -15.86
N ASP A 47 4.09 9.57 -16.62
CA ASP A 47 4.72 8.33 -17.09
C ASP A 47 4.63 8.24 -18.64
N PRO A 48 5.77 8.33 -19.36
CA PRO A 48 5.78 8.29 -20.82
C PRO A 48 5.18 7.01 -21.42
N VAL A 49 5.30 5.87 -20.74
CA VAL A 49 4.74 4.60 -21.21
C VAL A 49 3.22 4.68 -21.12
N CYS A 50 2.69 5.12 -19.97
CA CYS A 50 1.25 5.30 -19.79
C CYS A 50 0.66 6.30 -20.77
N SER A 51 1.27 7.48 -20.91
CA SER A 51 0.80 8.50 -21.86
C SER A 51 0.89 8.06 -23.32
N GLY A 52 1.87 7.21 -23.67
CA GLY A 52 2.04 6.69 -25.03
C GLY A 52 1.07 5.58 -25.40
N MET A 53 0.49 4.88 -24.42
CA MET A 53 -0.49 3.81 -24.65
C MET A 53 -1.87 4.32 -25.05
N HIS A 54 -2.24 5.53 -24.62
CA HIS A 54 -3.57 6.10 -24.84
C HIS A 54 -3.54 7.21 -25.89
N LYS A 55 -4.21 6.99 -27.04
CA LYS A 55 -4.34 8.01 -28.11
C LYS A 55 -5.41 9.05 -27.83
N THR A 56 -6.33 8.75 -26.92
CA THR A 56 -7.45 9.58 -26.51
C THR A 56 -7.42 9.78 -25.00
N ASP A 57 -8.17 10.76 -24.52
CA ASP A 57 -8.31 11.01 -23.09
C ASP A 57 -8.83 9.75 -22.38
N PHE A 58 -8.09 9.30 -21.37
CA PHE A 58 -8.48 8.19 -20.51
C PHE A 58 -9.22 8.76 -19.30
N LEU A 59 -10.45 8.31 -19.08
CA LEU A 59 -11.31 8.79 -17.99
C LEU A 59 -11.28 7.79 -16.83
N ASN A 60 -11.45 8.27 -15.60
CA ASN A 60 -11.57 7.37 -14.45
C ASN A 60 -12.91 6.61 -14.52
N GLU A 61 -12.89 5.28 -14.55
CA GLU A 61 -14.12 4.47 -14.69
C GLU A 61 -14.91 4.31 -13.36
N ARG A 62 -14.88 5.34 -12.50
CA ARG A 62 -15.51 5.28 -11.15
C ARG A 62 -17.03 5.25 -11.22
N VAL A 63 -17.62 5.92 -12.21
CA VAL A 63 -19.06 5.87 -12.47
C VAL A 63 -19.28 5.67 -13.97
N VAL A 64 -19.63 4.46 -14.36
CA VAL A 64 -19.91 4.16 -15.77
C VAL A 64 -21.41 3.90 -15.92
N VAL A 65 -22.14 4.93 -16.35
CA VAL A 65 -23.56 4.82 -16.69
C VAL A 65 -23.70 4.51 -18.17
N ASN A 66 -24.32 3.37 -18.47
CA ASN A 66 -24.61 2.92 -19.81
C ASN A 66 -25.75 3.75 -20.44
N SER A 67 -25.84 3.75 -21.76
CA SER A 67 -26.89 4.47 -22.51
C SER A 67 -28.33 4.06 -22.15
N ASN A 68 -28.50 2.87 -21.57
CA ASN A 68 -29.78 2.34 -21.09
C ASN A 68 -30.07 2.70 -19.62
N GLN A 69 -29.34 3.65 -19.02
CA GLN A 69 -29.46 4.09 -17.62
C GLN A 69 -29.23 2.97 -16.61
N THR A 70 -28.15 2.20 -16.81
CA THR A 70 -27.67 1.18 -15.88
C THR A 70 -26.21 1.40 -15.51
N LEU A 71 -25.75 0.84 -14.41
CA LEU A 71 -24.37 0.91 -13.97
C LEU A 71 -23.57 -0.34 -14.39
N LYS A 72 -22.34 -0.11 -14.85
CA LYS A 72 -21.28 -1.13 -14.90
C LYS A 72 -20.53 -1.15 -13.55
N ASN A 73 -19.66 -2.16 -13.34
CA ASN A 73 -18.81 -2.30 -12.16
C ASN A 73 -19.59 -2.45 -10.82
N VAL A 74 -20.82 -2.98 -10.87
CA VAL A 74 -21.59 -3.33 -9.66
C VAL A 74 -21.35 -4.79 -9.32
N PHE A 75 -20.87 -5.04 -8.10
CA PHE A 75 -20.67 -6.39 -7.57
C PHE A 75 -21.92 -6.87 -6.85
N VAL A 76 -22.54 -7.94 -7.35
CA VAL A 76 -23.76 -8.52 -6.78
C VAL A 76 -23.44 -9.89 -6.21
N TYR A 77 -23.80 -10.14 -4.94
CA TYR A 77 -23.48 -11.40 -4.28
C TYR A 77 -24.58 -11.81 -3.30
N VAL A 78 -24.64 -13.12 -3.01
CA VAL A 78 -25.48 -13.66 -1.94
C VAL A 78 -24.86 -13.31 -0.59
N LYS A 79 -25.48 -12.40 0.15
CA LYS A 79 -25.00 -11.97 1.47
C LYS A 79 -25.41 -12.95 2.58
N GLU A 80 -26.64 -13.45 2.54
CA GLU A 80 -27.19 -14.39 3.53
C GLU A 80 -28.14 -15.39 2.86
N GLY A 81 -28.43 -16.51 3.52
CA GLY A 81 -29.40 -17.52 3.07
C GLY A 81 -28.78 -18.85 2.61
N LEU A 82 -27.45 -18.94 2.50
CA LEU A 82 -26.73 -20.17 2.12
C LEU A 82 -26.58 -21.19 3.28
N GLY A 83 -26.89 -20.78 4.51
CA GLY A 83 -26.69 -21.61 5.70
C GLY A 83 -25.21 -21.91 5.98
N GLY A 84 -24.94 -23.03 6.66
CA GLY A 84 -23.58 -23.49 6.98
C GLY A 84 -22.91 -24.31 5.87
N GLN A 85 -23.35 -24.17 4.62
CA GLN A 85 -22.78 -24.92 3.50
C GLN A 85 -21.35 -24.46 3.22
N ALA A 86 -20.45 -25.42 2.99
CA ALA A 86 -19.07 -25.16 2.62
C ALA A 86 -18.90 -25.33 1.11
N PHE A 87 -18.23 -24.37 0.47
CA PHE A 87 -17.95 -24.40 -0.96
C PHE A 87 -16.44 -24.47 -1.18
N PRO A 88 -15.94 -25.47 -1.93
CA PRO A 88 -14.51 -25.53 -2.23
C PRO A 88 -14.09 -24.36 -3.12
N ALA A 89 -12.88 -23.84 -2.91
CA ALA A 89 -12.31 -22.80 -3.75
C ALA A 89 -12.04 -23.34 -5.17
N PRO A 90 -12.32 -22.56 -6.23
CA PRO A 90 -12.01 -22.94 -7.60
C PRO A 90 -10.50 -23.14 -7.79
N GLN A 91 -10.13 -24.09 -8.64
CA GLN A 91 -8.72 -24.31 -9.02
C GLN A 91 -8.24 -23.29 -10.06
N THR A 92 -9.16 -22.75 -10.87
CA THR A 92 -8.86 -21.69 -11.82
C THR A 92 -8.58 -20.40 -11.05
N PRO A 93 -7.43 -19.74 -11.25
CA PRO A 93 -7.11 -18.51 -10.57
C PRO A 93 -8.02 -17.37 -11.04
N ALA A 94 -8.40 -16.48 -10.12
CA ALA A 94 -8.87 -15.15 -10.47
C ALA A 94 -7.68 -14.34 -11.00
N VAL A 95 -7.87 -13.52 -12.02
CA VAL A 95 -6.78 -12.74 -12.65
C VAL A 95 -7.02 -11.27 -12.40
N LEU A 96 -5.97 -10.56 -11.97
CA LEU A 96 -5.89 -9.11 -11.90
C LEU A 96 -4.67 -8.68 -12.72
N ASP A 97 -4.86 -7.86 -13.75
CA ASP A 97 -3.80 -7.37 -14.62
C ASP A 97 -3.60 -5.86 -14.46
N GLN A 98 -2.36 -5.41 -14.62
CA GLN A 98 -1.98 -4.02 -14.83
C GLN A 98 -1.82 -3.84 -16.34
N GLU A 99 -2.86 -3.34 -16.98
CA GLU A 99 -2.94 -3.17 -18.43
C GLU A 99 -3.45 -1.77 -18.76
N GLY A 100 -2.72 -1.06 -19.64
CA GLY A 100 -3.05 0.31 -20.03
C GLY A 100 -2.90 1.30 -18.87
N CYS A 101 -2.00 1.04 -17.94
CA CYS A 101 -1.86 1.77 -16.67
C CYS A 101 -3.20 1.87 -15.92
N TRP A 102 -3.93 0.76 -15.89
CA TRP A 102 -5.18 0.54 -15.19
C TRP A 102 -5.21 -0.88 -14.58
N TYR A 103 -6.09 -1.11 -13.59
CA TYR A 103 -6.34 -2.48 -13.12
C TYR A 103 -7.50 -3.09 -13.88
N TYR A 104 -7.27 -4.24 -14.48
CA TYR A 104 -8.28 -4.99 -15.19
C TYR A 104 -8.47 -6.38 -14.60
N PRO A 105 -9.71 -6.79 -14.31
CA PRO A 105 -10.92 -5.97 -14.26
C PRO A 105 -10.89 -4.93 -13.11
N HIS A 106 -11.62 -3.81 -13.27
CA HIS A 106 -11.73 -2.77 -12.22
C HIS A 106 -12.44 -3.30 -10.96
N VAL A 107 -13.50 -4.09 -11.14
CA VAL A 107 -14.22 -4.78 -10.07
C VAL A 107 -14.33 -6.26 -10.43
N GLN A 108 -13.97 -7.13 -9.49
CA GLN A 108 -14.12 -8.58 -9.64
C GLN A 108 -14.53 -9.25 -8.34
N GLY A 109 -15.01 -10.48 -8.45
CA GLY A 109 -15.14 -11.39 -7.33
C GLY A 109 -14.17 -12.55 -7.41
N MET A 110 -13.88 -13.13 -6.26
CA MET A 110 -13.19 -14.41 -6.12
C MET A 110 -13.65 -15.12 -4.85
N GLN A 111 -13.39 -16.42 -4.76
CA GLN A 111 -13.65 -17.17 -3.52
C GLN A 111 -12.46 -17.09 -2.55
N ALA A 112 -12.75 -17.08 -1.26
CA ALA A 112 -11.76 -17.30 -0.22
C ALA A 112 -11.03 -18.64 -0.47
N GLY A 113 -9.70 -18.62 -0.44
CA GLY A 113 -8.83 -19.75 -0.79
C GLY A 113 -8.56 -19.91 -2.29
N GLN A 114 -9.23 -19.16 -3.18
CA GLN A 114 -8.93 -19.14 -4.60
C GLN A 114 -7.60 -18.41 -4.83
N LYS A 115 -6.79 -18.90 -5.77
CA LYS A 115 -5.57 -18.20 -6.19
C LYS A 115 -5.95 -16.90 -6.92
N LEU A 116 -5.30 -15.81 -6.56
CA LEU A 116 -5.26 -14.56 -7.32
C LEU A 116 -3.94 -14.51 -8.08
N GLN A 117 -4.03 -14.53 -9.41
CA GLN A 117 -2.91 -14.32 -10.31
C GLN A 117 -2.82 -12.84 -10.65
N ILE A 118 -1.70 -12.22 -10.27
CA ILE A 118 -1.43 -10.81 -10.49
C ILE A 118 -0.47 -10.71 -11.68
N LEU A 119 -0.89 -10.01 -12.73
CA LEU A 119 -0.15 -9.83 -13.98
C LEU A 119 0.23 -8.37 -14.17
N ASN A 120 1.31 -8.12 -14.91
CA ASN A 120 1.65 -6.79 -15.40
C ASN A 120 1.90 -6.83 -16.90
N SER A 121 0.89 -6.48 -17.69
CA SER A 121 0.99 -6.38 -19.14
C SER A 121 1.66 -5.08 -19.61
N ASP A 122 1.77 -4.08 -18.73
CA ASP A 122 2.42 -2.80 -19.02
C ASP A 122 3.96 -2.86 -18.98
N ALA A 123 4.59 -2.10 -19.87
CA ALA A 123 6.05 -1.92 -19.92
C ALA A 123 6.56 -0.82 -18.97
N THR A 124 5.88 -0.62 -17.84
CA THR A 124 6.31 0.29 -16.77
C THR A 124 6.08 -0.34 -15.40
N LEU A 125 6.71 0.26 -14.39
CA LEU A 125 6.58 -0.19 -13.01
C LEU A 125 5.20 0.15 -12.48
N HIS A 126 4.53 -0.87 -12.00
CA HIS A 126 3.36 -0.75 -11.15
C HIS A 126 3.60 -1.46 -9.81
N ASN A 127 2.64 -1.38 -8.91
CA ASN A 127 2.57 -2.27 -7.77
C ASN A 127 1.11 -2.62 -7.52
N VAL A 128 0.86 -3.75 -6.88
CA VAL A 128 -0.48 -4.13 -6.38
C VAL A 128 -0.46 -4.11 -4.86
N HIS A 129 -1.10 -3.08 -4.30
CA HIS A 129 -1.30 -2.94 -2.85
C HIS A 129 -2.74 -3.31 -2.49
N ALA A 130 -2.92 -4.48 -1.89
CA ALA A 130 -4.20 -4.95 -1.38
C ALA A 130 -4.44 -4.43 0.05
N VAL A 131 -5.29 -3.41 0.21
CA VAL A 131 -5.61 -2.78 1.51
C VAL A 131 -6.69 -3.57 2.24
N ALA A 132 -6.34 -4.76 2.72
CA ALA A 132 -7.27 -5.67 3.40
C ALA A 132 -7.43 -5.36 4.90
N LYS A 133 -8.62 -5.63 5.44
CA LYS A 133 -8.99 -5.54 6.86
C LYS A 133 -9.05 -6.91 7.53
N ASN A 134 -9.59 -7.92 6.85
CA ASN A 134 -9.79 -9.28 7.37
C ASN A 134 -8.79 -10.29 6.77
N ASN A 135 -8.01 -9.88 5.79
CA ASN A 135 -6.92 -10.65 5.21
C ASN A 135 -5.56 -9.97 5.46
N ALA A 136 -4.48 -10.73 5.21
CA ALA A 136 -3.14 -10.18 5.21
C ALA A 136 -3.00 -9.14 4.09
N GLU A 137 -2.66 -7.91 4.46
CA GLU A 137 -2.29 -6.86 3.52
C GLU A 137 -0.96 -7.21 2.84
N PHE A 138 -0.85 -6.86 1.56
CA PHE A 138 0.40 -6.99 0.82
C PHE A 138 0.58 -5.80 -0.13
N ASN A 139 1.84 -5.52 -0.44
CA ASN A 139 2.23 -4.55 -1.46
C ASN A 139 3.33 -5.17 -2.32
N LEU A 140 3.00 -5.46 -3.57
CA LEU A 140 3.87 -6.20 -4.48
C LEU A 140 4.28 -5.31 -5.63
N GLY A 141 5.57 -5.01 -5.75
CA GLY A 141 6.11 -4.33 -6.93
C GLY A 141 6.01 -5.23 -8.15
N MET A 142 5.53 -4.67 -9.25
CA MET A 142 5.35 -5.31 -10.55
C MET A 142 6.13 -4.52 -11.62
N PRO A 143 7.48 -4.56 -11.61
CA PRO A 143 8.33 -3.75 -12.49
C PRO A 143 8.40 -4.18 -13.94
N LEU A 144 8.23 -5.48 -14.24
CA LEU A 144 8.53 -6.03 -15.57
C LEU A 144 7.25 -6.32 -16.34
N GLN A 145 7.30 -6.06 -17.65
CA GLN A 145 6.25 -6.50 -18.57
C GLN A 145 6.20 -8.02 -18.61
N GLY A 146 5.00 -8.58 -18.51
CA GLY A 146 4.75 -10.02 -18.42
C GLY A 146 5.01 -10.62 -17.05
N MET A 147 5.37 -9.82 -16.04
CA MET A 147 5.57 -10.30 -14.67
C MET A 147 4.29 -10.92 -14.12
N LYS A 148 4.46 -12.01 -13.37
CA LYS A 148 3.34 -12.78 -12.80
C LYS A 148 3.63 -13.20 -11.37
N LEU A 149 2.72 -12.86 -10.47
CA LEU A 149 2.72 -13.27 -9.06
C LEU A 149 1.45 -14.03 -8.71
N GLU A 150 1.50 -14.82 -7.64
CA GLU A 150 0.31 -15.45 -7.06
C GLU A 150 0.12 -15.00 -5.60
N LYS A 151 -1.14 -14.71 -5.24
CA LYS A 151 -1.59 -14.47 -3.86
C LYS A 151 -2.89 -15.21 -3.59
N THR A 152 -3.30 -15.22 -2.33
CA THR A 152 -4.55 -15.85 -1.90
C THR A 152 -5.10 -15.07 -0.72
N PHE A 153 -6.42 -14.84 -0.73
CA PHE A 153 -7.15 -14.32 0.42
C PHE A 153 -7.82 -15.49 1.12
N SER A 154 -7.56 -15.65 2.42
CA SER A 154 -8.05 -16.80 3.20
C SER A 154 -9.43 -16.58 3.80
N ASN A 155 -9.81 -15.32 4.02
CA ASN A 155 -11.05 -14.94 4.68
C ASN A 155 -11.97 -14.17 3.72
N PRO A 156 -13.30 -14.36 3.80
CA PRO A 156 -14.24 -13.50 3.11
C PRO A 156 -14.09 -12.03 3.52
N GLU A 157 -14.07 -11.15 2.52
CA GLU A 157 -13.96 -9.72 2.68
C GLU A 157 -14.47 -9.02 1.40
N ILE A 158 -15.52 -8.22 1.56
CA ILE A 158 -16.16 -7.56 0.43
C ILE A 158 -15.40 -6.29 0.07
N MET A 159 -14.95 -6.22 -1.18
CA MET A 159 -14.30 -5.08 -1.81
C MET A 159 -12.99 -4.65 -1.15
N ILE A 160 -12.04 -5.58 -1.13
CA ILE A 160 -10.65 -5.24 -0.84
C ILE A 160 -10.16 -4.28 -1.92
N LYS A 161 -9.75 -3.07 -1.51
CA LYS A 161 -9.23 -2.04 -2.42
C LYS A 161 -7.82 -2.42 -2.86
N MET A 162 -7.65 -2.57 -4.18
CA MET A 162 -6.36 -2.65 -4.85
C MET A 162 -5.95 -1.24 -5.24
N LYS A 163 -4.73 -0.81 -4.87
CA LYS A 163 -4.17 0.48 -5.32
C LYS A 163 -2.75 0.34 -5.80
N CYS A 164 -2.36 1.24 -6.71
CA CYS A 164 -0.97 1.42 -7.12
C CYS A 164 -0.40 2.63 -6.39
N ASP A 165 0.66 2.43 -5.61
CA ASP A 165 1.41 3.50 -4.96
C ASP A 165 2.35 4.23 -5.94
N VAL A 166 2.64 3.60 -7.09
CA VAL A 166 3.42 4.23 -8.17
C VAL A 166 2.53 5.17 -8.98
N HIS A 167 1.34 4.71 -9.40
CA HIS A 167 0.40 5.43 -10.25
C HIS A 167 -0.90 5.73 -9.48
N PRO A 168 -1.05 6.94 -8.89
CA PRO A 168 -2.15 7.23 -7.94
C PRO A 168 -3.57 7.10 -8.51
N TRP A 169 -3.72 7.11 -9.83
CA TRP A 169 -5.02 6.94 -10.48
C TRP A 169 -5.47 5.48 -10.54
N MET A 170 -4.54 4.52 -10.48
CA MET A 170 -4.85 3.10 -10.60
C MET A 170 -5.40 2.57 -9.28
N ASN A 171 -6.64 2.11 -9.35
CA ASN A 171 -7.31 1.45 -8.26
C ASN A 171 -8.34 0.46 -8.81
N GLY A 172 -8.77 -0.47 -7.97
CA GLY A 172 -9.74 -1.50 -8.31
C GLY A 172 -10.19 -2.23 -7.05
N TYR A 173 -11.15 -3.15 -7.17
CA TYR A 173 -11.80 -3.79 -6.04
C TYR A 173 -12.01 -5.29 -6.26
N ILE A 174 -11.67 -6.07 -5.23
CA ILE A 174 -11.87 -7.52 -5.24
C ILE A 174 -12.83 -7.91 -4.11
N GLY A 175 -13.98 -8.46 -4.47
CA GLY A 175 -14.91 -9.10 -3.55
C GLY A 175 -14.49 -10.53 -3.25
N VAL A 176 -14.04 -10.81 -2.04
CA VAL A 176 -13.70 -12.16 -1.59
C VAL A 176 -14.90 -12.75 -0.85
N VAL A 177 -15.54 -13.76 -1.42
CA VAL A 177 -16.72 -14.43 -0.83
C VAL A 177 -16.41 -15.89 -0.48
N SER A 178 -17.19 -16.52 0.41
CA SER A 178 -16.99 -17.93 0.78
C SER A 178 -17.65 -18.93 -0.18
N HIS A 179 -18.33 -18.46 -1.23
CA HIS A 179 -19.19 -19.24 -2.11
C HIS A 179 -19.10 -18.76 -3.56
N PRO A 180 -19.53 -19.56 -4.55
CA PRO A 180 -19.46 -19.17 -5.96
C PRO A 180 -20.57 -18.19 -6.40
N PHE A 181 -21.58 -17.94 -5.56
CA PHE A 181 -22.76 -17.17 -5.94
C PHE A 181 -22.55 -15.65 -5.90
N TYR A 182 -21.87 -15.13 -6.93
CA TYR A 182 -21.67 -13.70 -7.16
C TYR A 182 -21.59 -13.40 -8.67
N ALA A 183 -21.75 -12.13 -9.02
CA ALA A 183 -21.59 -11.62 -10.38
C ALA A 183 -21.09 -10.16 -10.33
N VAL A 184 -20.48 -9.71 -11.42
CA VAL A 184 -20.26 -8.28 -11.69
C VAL A 184 -21.09 -7.93 -12.90
N THR A 185 -21.75 -6.77 -12.88
CA THR A 185 -22.58 -6.32 -14.00
C THR A 185 -21.78 -6.19 -15.30
N GLY A 186 -22.34 -6.68 -16.40
CA GLY A 186 -21.79 -6.54 -17.74
C GLY A 186 -21.93 -5.13 -18.32
N ASP A 187 -21.56 -4.99 -19.60
CA ASP A 187 -21.56 -3.70 -20.33
C ASP A 187 -22.97 -3.10 -20.52
N ASP A 188 -24.03 -3.88 -20.33
CA ASP A 188 -25.42 -3.42 -20.37
C ASP A 188 -26.04 -3.25 -18.97
N GLY A 189 -25.22 -3.39 -17.92
CA GLY A 189 -25.59 -3.31 -16.52
C GLY A 189 -26.36 -4.52 -15.99
N SER A 190 -26.46 -5.60 -16.76
CA SER A 190 -27.09 -6.85 -16.33
C SER A 190 -26.14 -7.74 -15.53
N PHE A 191 -26.70 -8.55 -14.64
CA PHE A 191 -25.98 -9.60 -13.92
C PHE A 191 -26.78 -10.90 -13.87
N GLU A 192 -26.08 -12.01 -13.69
CA GLU A 192 -26.66 -13.34 -13.58
C GLU A 192 -25.89 -14.19 -12.55
N ILE A 193 -26.60 -14.72 -11.54
CA ILE A 193 -26.08 -15.67 -10.55
C ILE A 193 -26.78 -17.01 -10.79
N LYS A 194 -26.01 -18.01 -11.23
CA LYS A 194 -26.51 -19.35 -11.58
C LYS A 194 -26.39 -20.32 -10.41
N ASP A 195 -27.08 -21.45 -10.57
CA ASP A 195 -26.95 -22.65 -9.75
C ASP A 195 -27.26 -22.42 -8.26
N LEU A 196 -28.06 -21.40 -7.94
CA LEU A 196 -28.43 -21.09 -6.57
C LEU A 196 -29.51 -22.08 -6.11
N PRO A 197 -29.33 -22.82 -5.01
CA PRO A 197 -30.35 -23.74 -4.54
C PRO A 197 -31.69 -23.02 -4.26
N PRO A 198 -32.83 -23.73 -4.30
CA PRO A 198 -34.07 -23.12 -3.88
C PRO A 198 -34.05 -22.73 -2.40
N GLY A 199 -34.46 -21.51 -2.09
CA GLY A 199 -34.36 -20.95 -0.74
C GLY A 199 -34.67 -19.46 -0.68
N GLU A 200 -34.60 -18.91 0.52
CA GLU A 200 -34.67 -17.46 0.75
C GLU A 200 -33.27 -16.89 0.92
N TYR A 201 -32.96 -15.84 0.16
CA TYR A 201 -31.64 -15.23 0.13
C TYR A 201 -31.71 -13.73 0.34
N THR A 202 -30.71 -13.19 1.02
CA THR A 202 -30.42 -11.76 1.02
C THR A 202 -29.34 -11.54 -0.04
N ILE A 203 -29.65 -10.80 -1.10
CA ILE A 203 -28.70 -10.41 -2.15
C ILE A 203 -28.28 -8.96 -1.90
N GLU A 204 -26.98 -8.68 -2.00
CA GLU A 204 -26.45 -7.32 -1.90
C GLU A 204 -25.71 -6.95 -3.20
N ALA A 205 -25.98 -5.75 -3.70
CA ALA A 205 -25.28 -5.13 -4.81
C ALA A 205 -24.45 -3.96 -4.27
N TRP A 206 -23.15 -3.96 -4.55
CA TRP A 206 -22.20 -2.92 -4.14
C TRP A 206 -21.69 -2.15 -5.36
N HIS A 207 -21.62 -0.83 -5.25
CA HIS A 207 -20.97 0.06 -6.21
C HIS A 207 -20.00 1.00 -5.48
N GLU A 208 -18.84 1.27 -6.08
CA GLU A 208 -17.75 2.05 -5.49
C GLU A 208 -18.20 3.41 -4.93
N VAL A 209 -19.02 4.15 -5.69
CA VAL A 209 -19.46 5.52 -5.33
C VAL A 209 -20.79 5.56 -4.59
N TYR A 210 -21.67 4.58 -4.83
CA TYR A 210 -23.07 4.62 -4.40
C TYR A 210 -23.38 3.62 -3.28
N GLY A 211 -22.36 2.94 -2.76
CA GLY A 211 -22.47 2.03 -1.62
C GLY A 211 -23.25 0.76 -1.98
N THR A 212 -24.04 0.26 -1.02
CA THR A 212 -24.76 -1.00 -1.16
C THR A 212 -26.27 -0.83 -1.23
N GLN A 213 -26.89 -1.71 -2.01
CA GLN A 213 -28.33 -1.96 -2.02
C GLN A 213 -28.57 -3.43 -1.65
N THR A 214 -29.60 -3.71 -0.87
CA THR A 214 -29.88 -5.07 -0.39
C THR A 214 -31.34 -5.43 -0.65
N GLN A 215 -31.58 -6.66 -1.12
CA GLN A 215 -32.91 -7.18 -1.37
C GLN A 215 -33.02 -8.63 -0.86
N LYS A 216 -34.16 -8.95 -0.23
CA LYS A 216 -34.52 -10.33 0.09
C LYS A 216 -35.33 -10.92 -1.05
N ILE A 217 -34.96 -12.12 -1.51
CA ILE A 217 -35.64 -12.82 -2.60
C ILE A 217 -35.88 -14.28 -2.23
N ALA A 218 -37.00 -14.84 -2.72
CA ALA A 218 -37.27 -16.26 -2.66
C ALA A 218 -36.98 -16.87 -4.03
N VAL A 219 -36.16 -17.92 -4.08
CA VAL A 219 -35.76 -18.64 -5.29
C VAL A 219 -36.44 -20.00 -5.27
N PRO A 220 -37.52 -20.22 -6.04
CA PRO A 220 -38.30 -21.47 -5.98
C PRO A 220 -37.78 -22.60 -6.88
N GLY A 221 -36.65 -22.42 -7.57
CA GLY A 221 -36.08 -23.41 -8.51
C GLY A 221 -36.21 -23.07 -10.00
N GLY A 222 -36.14 -21.77 -10.33
CA GLY A 222 -36.16 -21.24 -11.70
C GLY A 222 -35.50 -19.86 -11.75
N SER A 223 -35.76 -19.09 -12.80
CA SER A 223 -35.22 -17.72 -12.91
C SER A 223 -36.07 -16.72 -12.11
N VAL A 224 -35.42 -15.93 -11.26
CA VAL A 224 -36.01 -14.82 -10.50
C VAL A 224 -35.31 -13.53 -10.90
N ASN A 225 -36.07 -12.46 -11.09
CA ASN A 225 -35.53 -11.14 -11.35
C ASN A 225 -35.34 -10.36 -10.04
N ALA A 226 -34.19 -9.68 -9.90
CA ALA A 226 -33.84 -8.82 -8.78
C ALA A 226 -33.07 -7.58 -9.29
N ASP A 227 -33.78 -6.50 -9.58
CA ASP A 227 -33.15 -5.25 -10.02
C ASP A 227 -32.74 -4.38 -8.81
N PHE A 228 -31.57 -3.75 -8.89
CA PHE A 228 -31.04 -2.87 -7.85
C PHE A 228 -31.02 -1.42 -8.34
N GLN A 229 -31.69 -0.53 -7.64
CA GLN A 229 -31.76 0.89 -8.00
C GLN A 229 -30.68 1.69 -7.24
N PHE A 230 -29.82 2.39 -7.99
CA PHE A 230 -28.89 3.40 -7.49
C PHE A 230 -29.32 4.80 -7.94
N SER A 231 -28.91 5.82 -7.19
CA SER A 231 -29.24 7.23 -7.50
C SER A 231 -28.03 8.13 -7.31
N SER A 232 -27.91 9.16 -8.16
CA SER A 232 -26.90 10.22 -8.00
C SER A 232 -27.02 11.01 -6.70
N SER A 233 -28.16 10.91 -6.00
CA SER A 233 -28.38 11.53 -4.69
C SER A 233 -27.79 10.75 -3.50
N GLU A 234 -27.35 9.51 -3.72
CA GLU A 234 -26.87 8.58 -2.69
C GLU A 234 -25.34 8.39 -2.71
N ILE A 235 -24.57 9.47 -2.80
CA ILE A 235 -23.10 9.39 -2.75
C ILE A 235 -22.67 8.98 -1.34
N VAL A 236 -21.81 7.97 -1.24
CA VAL A 236 -21.26 7.49 0.04
C VAL A 236 -19.79 7.88 0.12
N ASP A 237 -19.38 8.47 1.25
CA ASP A 237 -17.96 8.74 1.51
C ASP A 237 -17.20 7.43 1.81
N GLU A 238 -16.19 7.13 0.98
CA GLU A 238 -15.36 5.91 1.05
C GLU A 238 -14.70 5.69 2.43
N ALA A 239 -14.41 6.78 3.17
CA ALA A 239 -13.69 6.71 4.44
C ALA A 239 -14.61 6.43 5.65
N SER A 240 -15.88 6.85 5.60
CA SER A 240 -16.77 6.87 6.76
C SER A 240 -18.05 6.04 6.61
N GLY A 241 -18.42 5.63 5.39
CA GLY A 241 -19.67 4.89 5.13
C GLY A 241 -20.93 5.73 5.36
N LEU A 242 -20.82 7.05 5.52
CA LEU A 242 -21.94 7.97 5.63
C LEU A 242 -22.53 8.29 4.25
N LYS A 243 -23.86 8.19 4.12
CA LYS A 243 -24.61 8.75 2.98
C LYS A 243 -24.52 10.27 3.06
N ILE A 244 -23.83 10.90 2.11
CA ILE A 244 -23.75 12.35 2.01
C ILE A 244 -24.76 12.79 0.95
N THR A 245 -25.80 13.52 1.37
CA THR A 245 -26.68 14.22 0.43
C THR A 245 -25.85 15.23 -0.36
N ALA A 246 -25.84 15.10 -1.68
CA ALA A 246 -25.00 15.89 -2.59
C ALA A 246 -25.18 17.41 -2.36
N GLU A 247 -24.16 18.05 -1.80
CA GLU A 247 -24.00 19.50 -1.87
C GLU A 247 -22.84 19.79 -2.85
N ALA A 248 -23.01 20.79 -3.72
CA ALA A 248 -22.11 21.06 -4.83
C ALA A 248 -20.64 21.19 -4.39
N PRO A 249 -19.67 20.59 -5.11
CA PRO A 249 -18.27 20.58 -4.69
C PRO A 249 -17.71 22.01 -4.70
N LYS A 250 -17.19 22.44 -3.54
CA LYS A 250 -16.34 23.63 -3.46
C LYS A 250 -15.04 23.37 -4.24
N PRO A 251 -14.47 24.38 -4.92
CA PRO A 251 -13.24 24.22 -5.68
C PRO A 251 -12.10 23.75 -4.78
N ILE A 252 -11.49 22.62 -5.14
CA ILE A 252 -10.34 22.04 -4.45
C ILE A 252 -9.11 22.90 -4.81
N ASN A 253 -8.63 23.69 -3.85
CA ASN A 253 -7.29 24.27 -3.96
C ASN A 253 -6.26 23.18 -3.70
N ARG A 254 -5.28 23.06 -4.62
CA ARG A 254 -4.11 22.17 -4.52
C ARG A 254 -3.46 22.28 -3.12
N PHE A 255 -2.98 21.12 -2.62
CA PHE A 255 -2.17 20.90 -1.41
C PHE A 255 -2.89 20.46 -0.12
N ASP A 256 -3.87 19.55 -0.19
CA ASP A 256 -4.16 18.70 0.98
C ASP A 256 -4.79 17.34 0.64
N ASP A 257 -3.99 16.41 0.10
CA ASP A 257 -4.35 14.98 0.03
C ASP A 257 -3.54 14.16 1.05
N SER A 258 -3.19 14.76 2.19
CA SER A 258 -2.53 14.05 3.28
C SER A 258 -3.50 13.16 4.09
N ALA A 259 -4.80 13.25 3.83
CA ALA A 259 -5.86 12.54 4.54
C ALA A 259 -6.24 11.16 3.96
N ALA A 260 -5.76 10.78 2.76
CA ALA A 260 -6.16 9.55 2.07
C ALA A 260 -5.28 8.31 2.33
N LEU A 261 -4.35 8.36 3.30
CA LEU A 261 -3.40 7.28 3.63
C LEU A 261 -3.73 6.51 4.94
N ASN A 262 -4.98 6.56 5.43
CA ASN A 262 -5.32 6.06 6.76
C ASN A 262 -5.56 4.53 6.84
N LYS A 263 -4.48 3.75 6.95
CA LYS A 263 -4.30 2.94 8.17
C LYS A 263 -3.49 3.79 9.13
N PRO A 264 -3.65 3.66 10.46
CA PRO A 264 -2.91 4.50 11.39
C PRO A 264 -1.42 4.25 11.13
N ARG A 265 -0.77 5.22 10.47
CA ARG A 265 0.67 5.44 10.54
C ARG A 265 0.99 5.17 12.00
N ALA A 266 1.83 4.18 12.32
CA ALA A 266 2.21 3.86 13.69
C ALA A 266 2.48 5.20 14.37
N LYS A 267 1.59 5.65 15.28
CA LYS A 267 1.30 7.07 15.54
C LYS A 267 2.58 7.87 15.30
N THR A 268 2.73 8.48 14.12
CA THR A 268 3.92 9.31 13.89
C THR A 268 3.70 10.43 14.86
N GLY A 269 4.38 10.35 16.01
CA GLY A 269 4.40 11.44 16.95
C GLY A 269 4.81 12.68 16.16
N TRP A 270 4.48 13.85 16.66
CA TRP A 270 4.98 15.10 16.10
C TRP A 270 6.53 15.19 16.11
N TRP A 271 7.21 14.16 16.62
CA TRP A 271 8.63 14.09 16.86
C TRP A 271 9.30 12.95 16.08
N LEU A 272 10.55 12.63 16.43
CA LEU A 272 11.33 11.55 15.81
C LEU A 272 10.51 10.25 15.67
N PRO A 273 10.56 9.57 14.52
CA PRO A 273 9.86 8.31 14.34
C PRO A 273 10.44 7.26 15.27
N GLU A 274 9.68 6.20 15.53
CA GLU A 274 10.13 5.14 16.43
C GLU A 274 11.48 4.55 15.97
N ASN A 275 12.40 4.35 16.92
CA ASN A 275 13.69 3.73 16.63
C ASN A 275 13.54 2.21 16.53
N ILE A 276 14.06 1.64 15.44
CA ILE A 276 14.12 0.19 15.21
C ILE A 276 15.53 -0.34 14.94
N SER A 277 16.58 0.45 15.18
CA SER A 277 17.97 0.00 15.01
C SER A 277 18.72 -0.12 16.34
N THR A 278 19.73 -0.99 16.37
CA THR A 278 20.56 -1.25 17.56
C THR A 278 21.33 -0.01 18.02
N TYR A 279 21.74 0.88 17.13
CA TYR A 279 22.46 2.11 17.47
C TYR A 279 21.55 3.35 17.61
N GLY A 280 20.31 3.32 17.11
CA GLY A 280 19.47 4.52 17.04
C GLY A 280 19.16 5.15 18.39
N GLY A 281 19.07 4.37 19.47
CA GLY A 281 18.92 4.91 20.82
C GLY A 281 20.10 5.77 21.30
N LYS A 282 21.33 5.46 20.86
CA LYS A 282 22.53 6.28 21.15
C LYS A 282 22.50 7.59 20.38
N LEU A 283 22.07 7.55 19.11
CA LEU A 283 21.86 8.75 18.27
C LEU A 283 20.80 9.66 18.86
N ASP A 284 19.64 9.10 19.22
CA ASP A 284 18.53 9.87 19.79
C ASP A 284 18.97 10.54 21.10
N ARG A 285 19.74 9.85 21.96
CA ARG A 285 20.32 10.46 23.18
C ARG A 285 21.26 11.62 22.86
N LEU A 286 22.16 11.47 21.89
CA LEU A 286 23.08 12.54 21.49
C LEU A 286 22.32 13.74 20.92
N PHE A 287 21.31 13.48 20.09
CA PHE A 287 20.39 14.50 19.58
C PHE A 287 19.71 15.26 20.73
N TYR A 288 19.17 14.57 21.74
CA TYR A 288 18.54 15.24 22.88
C TYR A 288 19.51 16.04 23.73
N VAL A 289 20.75 15.57 23.93
CA VAL A 289 21.79 16.34 24.64
C VAL A 289 22.07 17.66 23.90
N ILE A 290 22.26 17.61 22.58
CA ILE A 290 22.48 18.81 21.76
C ILE A 290 21.25 19.71 21.80
N LEU A 291 20.05 19.14 21.68
CA LEU A 291 18.79 19.89 21.72
C LEU A 291 18.64 20.63 23.05
N TRP A 292 18.90 19.99 24.20
CA TRP A 292 18.81 20.65 25.50
C TRP A 292 19.84 21.76 25.67
N ILE A 293 21.10 21.52 25.31
CA ILE A 293 22.16 22.55 25.38
C ILE A 293 21.79 23.76 24.52
N THR A 294 21.42 23.52 23.26
CA THR A 294 21.06 24.60 22.32
C THR A 294 19.78 25.32 22.75
N SER A 295 18.78 24.60 23.27
CA SER A 295 17.54 25.21 23.77
C SER A 295 17.76 26.08 25.00
N ILE A 296 18.59 25.64 25.96
CA ILE A 296 18.91 26.46 27.14
C ILE A 296 19.63 27.74 26.73
N VAL A 297 20.63 27.63 25.84
CA VAL A 297 21.36 28.81 25.32
C VAL A 297 20.42 29.72 24.54
N PHE A 298 19.56 29.17 23.67
CA PHE A 298 18.57 29.93 22.93
C PHE A 298 17.64 30.70 23.88
N ILE A 299 17.04 30.04 24.87
CA ILE A 299 16.16 30.68 25.85
C ILE A 299 16.92 31.78 26.61
N ALA A 300 18.14 31.52 27.05
CA ALA A 300 18.94 32.53 27.76
C ALA A 300 19.20 33.77 26.89
N VAL A 301 19.54 33.58 25.61
CA VAL A 301 19.73 34.68 24.65
C VAL A 301 18.41 35.42 24.40
N GLN A 302 17.30 34.72 24.19
CA GLN A 302 16.00 35.35 23.96
C GLN A 302 15.52 36.13 25.19
N VAL A 303 15.68 35.58 26.40
CA VAL A 303 15.34 36.28 27.65
C VAL A 303 16.21 37.52 27.82
N ALA A 304 17.53 37.43 27.59
CA ALA A 304 18.42 38.59 27.65
C ALA A 304 18.03 39.66 26.63
N LEU A 305 17.71 39.25 25.39
CA LEU A 305 17.22 40.15 24.34
C LEU A 305 15.93 40.85 24.76
N LEU A 306 14.94 40.12 25.28
CA LEU A 306 13.69 40.70 25.76
C LEU A 306 13.94 41.68 26.92
N ILE A 307 14.76 41.31 27.90
CA ILE A 307 15.15 42.21 28.99
C ILE A 307 15.77 43.50 28.42
N PHE A 308 16.65 43.37 27.43
CA PHE A 308 17.34 44.53 26.85
C PHE A 308 16.37 45.41 26.06
N LEU A 309 15.48 44.81 25.27
CA LEU A 309 14.42 45.53 24.56
C LEU A 309 13.52 46.31 25.53
N PHE A 310 13.10 45.71 26.65
CA PHE A 310 12.21 46.40 27.59
C PHE A 310 12.93 47.44 28.46
N LYS A 311 14.12 47.10 28.97
CA LYS A 311 14.89 47.93 29.90
C LYS A 311 15.56 49.11 29.21
N TYR A 312 16.10 48.89 28.01
CA TYR A 312 16.86 49.88 27.24
C TYR A 312 16.09 50.44 26.04
N ARG A 313 14.76 50.26 25.97
CA ARG A 313 13.94 50.97 24.98
C ARG A 313 14.11 52.48 25.09
N ASP A 314 13.98 53.17 23.96
CA ASP A 314 14.00 54.61 23.90
C ASP A 314 12.88 55.24 24.76
N ARG A 315 13.24 56.31 25.49
CA ARG A 315 12.33 57.07 26.37
C ARG A 315 12.80 58.52 26.45
N PRO A 316 11.88 59.50 26.51
CA PRO A 316 12.24 60.90 26.69
C PRO A 316 13.15 61.12 27.90
N GLY A 317 14.32 61.74 27.67
CA GLY A 317 15.30 62.05 28.70
C GLY A 317 16.28 60.91 29.06
N ALA A 318 16.12 59.70 28.50
CA ALA A 318 17.08 58.62 28.68
C ALA A 318 18.36 58.89 27.86
N LYS A 319 19.53 58.71 28.47
CA LYS A 319 20.83 58.78 27.79
C LYS A 319 21.47 57.39 27.76
N ALA A 320 22.02 57.00 26.62
CA ALA A 320 22.73 55.73 26.48
C ALA A 320 24.01 55.74 27.33
N ALA A 321 24.31 54.60 27.97
CA ALA A 321 25.57 54.39 28.66
C ALA A 321 26.63 53.95 27.64
N TYR A 322 27.78 54.62 27.63
CA TYR A 322 28.91 54.26 26.77
C TYR A 322 29.87 53.34 27.54
N THR A 323 30.15 52.17 26.97
CA THR A 323 31.11 51.19 27.51
C THR A 323 31.95 50.64 26.36
N HIS A 324 33.22 50.30 26.64
CA HIS A 324 34.18 49.86 25.63
C HIS A 324 34.49 48.36 25.66
N GLY A 325 33.85 47.59 26.56
CA GLY A 325 34.03 46.14 26.63
C GLY A 325 34.17 45.62 28.05
N ASN A 326 34.29 44.30 28.15
CA ASN A 326 34.53 43.62 29.43
C ASN A 326 35.25 42.29 29.15
N ASN A 327 36.59 42.34 29.26
CA ASN A 327 37.45 41.19 29.00
C ASN A 327 37.04 39.93 29.79
N ARG A 328 36.49 40.08 31.01
CA ARG A 328 36.04 38.93 31.80
C ARG A 328 34.81 38.27 31.16
N LEU A 329 33.82 39.06 30.72
CA LEU A 329 32.66 38.53 30.00
C LEU A 329 33.07 37.91 28.67
N GLU A 330 33.99 38.57 27.95
CA GLU A 330 34.55 38.09 26.68
C GLU A 330 35.25 36.73 26.82
N ILE A 331 36.01 36.53 27.89
CA ILE A 331 36.63 35.24 28.20
C ILE A 331 35.55 34.20 28.52
N ILE A 332 34.56 34.53 29.35
CA ILE A 332 33.51 33.58 29.77
C ILE A 332 32.72 33.05 28.56
N TRP A 333 32.22 33.94 27.69
CA TRP A 333 31.43 33.51 26.54
C TRP A 333 32.26 32.90 25.41
N THR A 334 33.59 32.97 25.46
CA THR A 334 34.48 32.27 24.53
C THR A 334 34.82 30.88 25.04
N VAL A 335 35.22 30.79 26.31
CA VAL A 335 35.66 29.54 26.94
C VAL A 335 34.49 28.55 27.10
N ILE A 336 33.31 29.02 27.53
CA ILE A 336 32.16 28.13 27.74
C ILE A 336 31.74 27.42 26.45
N PRO A 337 31.47 28.10 25.32
CA PRO A 337 31.15 27.42 24.06
C PRO A 337 32.27 26.52 23.57
N ALA A 338 33.54 26.91 23.73
CA ALA A 338 34.67 26.08 23.35
C ALA A 338 34.67 24.74 24.13
N LEU A 339 34.45 24.76 25.45
CA LEU A 339 34.35 23.55 26.27
C LEU A 339 33.15 22.68 25.87
N ILE A 340 32.00 23.28 25.59
CA ILE A 340 30.81 22.57 25.12
C ILE A 340 31.10 21.84 23.80
N LEU A 341 31.74 22.51 22.84
CA LEU A 341 32.07 21.92 21.54
C LEU A 341 33.09 20.78 21.68
N VAL A 342 34.10 20.92 22.54
CA VAL A 342 35.06 19.84 22.83
C VAL A 342 34.34 18.62 23.40
N PHE A 343 33.44 18.81 24.36
CA PHE A 343 32.65 17.73 24.93
C PHE A 343 31.77 17.02 23.88
N LEU A 344 31.03 17.78 23.07
CA LEU A 344 30.16 17.23 22.02
C LEU A 344 30.95 16.50 20.92
N THR A 345 32.15 16.99 20.60
CA THR A 345 33.06 16.36 19.63
C THR A 345 33.46 14.97 20.12
N ILE A 346 33.91 14.83 21.38
CA ILE A 346 34.33 13.54 21.94
C ILE A 346 33.16 12.55 21.99
N ALA A 347 31.98 13.01 22.42
CA ALA A 347 30.79 12.18 22.49
C ALA A 347 30.31 11.70 21.11
N SER A 348 30.35 12.57 20.10
CA SER A 348 29.90 12.26 18.73
C SER A 348 30.86 11.34 17.98
N GLN A 349 32.18 11.50 18.15
CA GLN A 349 33.18 10.75 17.39
C GLN A 349 33.08 9.23 17.64
N LYS A 350 32.87 8.82 18.90
CA LYS A 350 32.71 7.41 19.27
C LYS A 350 31.49 6.77 18.56
N LEU A 351 30.37 7.48 18.54
CA LEU A 351 29.15 7.00 17.90
C LEU A 351 29.27 6.99 16.37
N TRP A 352 29.92 8.02 15.81
CA TRP A 352 30.23 8.08 14.38
C TRP A 352 31.09 6.90 13.95
N SER A 353 32.13 6.56 14.71
CA SER A 353 33.00 5.41 14.41
C SER A 353 32.26 4.07 14.48
N GLU A 354 31.26 3.93 15.36
CA GLU A 354 30.43 2.72 15.44
C GLU A 354 29.57 2.58 14.18
N ILE A 355 28.92 3.66 13.74
CA ILE A 355 27.94 3.64 12.64
C ILE A 355 28.62 3.65 11.26
N LYS A 356 29.65 4.49 11.09
CA LYS A 356 30.37 4.68 9.81
C LYS A 356 31.65 3.87 9.71
N GLY A 357 31.97 3.10 10.75
CA GLY A 357 33.09 2.17 10.74
C GLY A 357 32.80 0.90 9.95
N GLN A 358 33.54 -0.17 10.26
CA GLN A 358 33.38 -1.46 9.60
C GLN A 358 32.06 -2.13 10.01
N PRO A 359 31.29 -2.67 9.03
CA PRO A 359 30.13 -3.50 9.31
C PRO A 359 30.47 -4.67 10.25
N PRO A 360 29.54 -5.09 11.14
CA PRO A 360 29.72 -6.26 11.98
C PRO A 360 30.08 -7.52 11.16
N ALA A 361 30.92 -8.39 11.73
CA ALA A 361 31.24 -9.67 11.11
C ALA A 361 29.96 -10.52 10.94
N GLY A 362 29.83 -11.19 9.79
CA GLY A 362 28.65 -11.98 9.46
C GLY A 362 27.43 -11.15 9.04
N ALA A 363 27.59 -9.85 8.77
CA ALA A 363 26.52 -9.05 8.19
C ALA A 363 26.09 -9.61 6.83
N ILE A 364 24.78 -9.76 6.63
CA ILE A 364 24.21 -10.28 5.39
C ILE A 364 24.54 -9.30 4.26
N PRO A 365 25.26 -9.73 3.20
CA PRO A 365 25.63 -8.84 2.12
C PRO A 365 24.43 -8.60 1.19
N ILE A 366 24.15 -7.33 0.90
CA ILE A 366 23.11 -6.89 -0.04
C ILE A 366 23.70 -5.80 -0.92
N GLU A 367 23.34 -5.78 -2.19
CA GLU A 367 23.68 -4.68 -3.10
C GLU A 367 22.44 -3.90 -3.49
N ILE A 368 22.56 -2.57 -3.53
CA ILE A 368 21.51 -1.69 -4.05
C ILE A 368 22.12 -0.76 -5.08
N GLN A 369 21.56 -0.80 -6.28
CA GLN A 369 21.86 0.13 -7.36
C GLN A 369 20.72 1.14 -7.45
N ALA A 370 21.01 2.39 -7.10
CA ALA A 370 20.08 3.50 -7.24
C ALA A 370 20.04 3.95 -8.69
N GLU A 371 18.83 4.13 -9.21
CA GLU A 371 18.55 4.57 -10.57
C GLU A 371 17.38 5.57 -10.54
N GLN A 372 17.22 6.42 -11.54
CA GLN A 372 16.02 7.26 -11.66
C GLN A 372 14.83 6.41 -12.16
N PHE A 373 13.79 6.06 -11.38
CA PHE A 373 13.52 6.35 -9.97
C PHE A 373 13.21 5.03 -9.25
N ALA A 374 14.25 4.23 -9.03
CA ALA A 374 14.15 2.88 -8.49
C ALA A 374 15.36 2.50 -7.62
N TRP A 375 15.11 1.64 -6.64
CA TRP A 375 16.10 0.95 -5.84
C TRP A 375 16.20 -0.49 -6.35
N ASN A 376 17.20 -0.78 -7.19
CA ASN A 376 17.45 -2.13 -7.68
C ASN A 376 18.23 -2.92 -6.63
N VAL A 377 17.55 -3.82 -5.92
CA VAL A 377 18.11 -4.59 -4.81
C VAL A 377 18.55 -5.97 -5.30
N ARG A 378 19.70 -6.43 -4.82
CA ARG A 378 20.30 -7.69 -5.19
C ARG A 378 20.81 -8.45 -3.98
N TYR A 379 20.50 -9.74 -3.94
CA TYR A 379 20.97 -10.71 -2.94
C TYR A 379 21.75 -11.81 -3.63
N THR A 380 22.77 -12.33 -2.96
CA THR A 380 23.51 -13.49 -3.44
C THR A 380 22.63 -14.71 -3.51
N GLY A 381 22.82 -15.55 -4.52
CA GLY A 381 22.17 -16.85 -4.61
C GLY A 381 22.77 -17.90 -3.68
N LYS A 382 22.60 -19.18 -4.04
CA LYS A 382 23.11 -20.32 -3.24
C LYS A 382 24.64 -20.37 -3.23
N ASP A 383 25.28 -19.81 -4.25
CA ASP A 383 26.73 -19.78 -4.36
C ASP A 383 27.41 -18.71 -3.48
N GLY A 384 26.62 -17.83 -2.86
CA GLY A 384 27.09 -16.76 -1.98
C GLY A 384 27.88 -15.66 -2.69
N LYS A 385 27.78 -15.54 -4.02
CA LYS A 385 28.48 -14.53 -4.82
C LYS A 385 27.48 -13.59 -5.49
N PHE A 386 27.92 -12.36 -5.76
CA PHE A 386 27.18 -11.40 -6.57
C PHE A 386 27.61 -11.49 -8.03
N GLY A 387 26.70 -11.17 -8.94
CA GLY A 387 26.96 -11.13 -10.38
C GLY A 387 26.81 -12.48 -11.07
N THR A 388 26.18 -13.44 -10.40
CA THR A 388 25.93 -14.79 -10.92
C THR A 388 24.47 -14.95 -11.33
N SER A 389 24.17 -16.00 -12.08
CA SER A 389 22.83 -16.23 -12.64
C SER A 389 21.78 -16.58 -11.58
N ASP A 390 22.21 -16.95 -10.37
CA ASP A 390 21.33 -17.28 -9.23
C ASP A 390 21.11 -16.10 -8.28
N ASP A 391 21.62 -14.90 -8.61
CA ASP A 391 21.31 -13.66 -7.89
C ASP A 391 19.80 -13.43 -7.82
N ILE A 392 19.28 -13.19 -6.61
CA ILE A 392 17.90 -12.77 -6.40
C ILE A 392 17.85 -11.26 -6.56
N LYS A 393 16.92 -10.77 -7.39
CA LYS A 393 16.76 -9.35 -7.69
C LYS A 393 15.35 -8.90 -7.35
N THR A 394 15.23 -7.73 -6.75
CA THR A 394 13.96 -7.07 -6.50
C THR A 394 14.08 -5.59 -6.81
N ILE A 395 12.97 -4.95 -7.16
CA ILE A 395 12.93 -3.52 -7.40
C ILE A 395 12.07 -2.88 -6.31
N ASN A 396 12.61 -1.84 -5.67
CA ASN A 396 11.96 -1.09 -4.59
C ASN A 396 11.57 -1.93 -3.37
N GLN A 397 12.08 -3.15 -3.23
CA GLN A 397 11.73 -4.07 -2.14
C GLN A 397 13.01 -4.63 -1.51
N LEU A 398 13.33 -4.20 -0.30
CA LEU A 398 14.43 -4.69 0.51
C LEU A 398 13.86 -5.61 1.59
N HIS A 399 14.32 -6.85 1.65
CA HIS A 399 13.90 -7.87 2.60
C HIS A 399 15.08 -8.24 3.49
N ILE A 400 14.88 -8.24 4.80
CA ILE A 400 15.91 -8.63 5.77
C ILE A 400 15.29 -9.42 6.93
N PRO A 401 16.07 -10.26 7.63
CA PRO A 401 15.65 -10.84 8.90
C PRO A 401 15.88 -9.86 10.07
N VAL A 402 14.97 -9.88 11.04
CA VAL A 402 15.11 -9.15 12.31
C VAL A 402 16.29 -9.71 13.13
N GLY A 403 16.98 -8.84 13.88
CA GLY A 403 18.05 -9.22 14.81
C GLY A 403 19.32 -9.73 14.13
N LYS A 404 19.52 -9.41 12.84
CA LYS A 404 20.73 -9.72 12.09
C LYS A 404 21.32 -8.45 11.48
N PRO A 405 22.63 -8.24 11.57
CA PRO A 405 23.27 -7.14 10.86
C PRO A 405 23.19 -7.39 9.36
N VAL A 406 22.92 -6.34 8.60
CA VAL A 406 22.96 -6.33 7.15
C VAL A 406 23.97 -5.31 6.68
N ARG A 407 24.70 -5.63 5.61
CA ARG A 407 25.65 -4.73 4.94
C ARG A 407 25.13 -4.46 3.54
N VAL A 408 24.76 -3.21 3.29
CA VAL A 408 24.24 -2.77 2.00
C VAL A 408 25.33 -2.00 1.27
N ARG A 409 25.73 -2.50 0.10
CA ARG A 409 26.65 -1.80 -0.81
C ARG A 409 25.84 -0.98 -1.80
N LEU A 410 25.93 0.33 -1.68
CA LEU A 410 25.19 1.33 -2.44
C LEU A 410 26.01 1.80 -3.65
N THR A 411 25.40 1.82 -4.82
CA THR A 411 25.98 2.38 -6.07
C THR A 411 24.89 3.15 -6.83
N SER A 412 25.28 4.16 -7.62
CA SER A 412 24.35 4.88 -8.50
C SER A 412 24.65 4.53 -9.95
N ILE A 413 23.60 4.16 -10.69
CA ILE A 413 23.66 3.72 -12.09
C ILE A 413 22.83 4.62 -12.99
N ALA A 414 23.16 4.60 -14.28
CA ALA A 414 22.43 5.32 -15.32
C ALA A 414 21.06 4.67 -15.56
N LYS A 415 20.03 5.50 -15.78
CA LYS A 415 18.76 5.06 -16.35
C LYS A 415 18.77 5.31 -17.85
N ASP A 416 18.66 4.25 -18.66
CA ASP A 416 18.73 4.35 -20.13
C ASP A 416 20.00 5.12 -20.60
N ASN A 417 19.89 5.90 -21.67
CA ASN A 417 20.95 6.77 -22.20
C ASN A 417 21.17 8.06 -21.38
N LYS A 418 20.76 8.12 -20.11
CA LYS A 418 20.94 9.30 -19.24
C LYS A 418 22.17 9.15 -18.36
N HIS A 419 22.64 10.28 -17.83
CA HIS A 419 23.71 10.26 -16.84
C HIS A 419 23.20 9.76 -15.48
N PRO A 420 24.00 8.96 -14.75
CA PRO A 420 23.70 8.63 -13.36
C PRO A 420 23.69 9.91 -12.52
N VAL A 421 22.78 9.99 -11.55
CA VAL A 421 22.65 11.15 -10.65
C VAL A 421 22.85 10.74 -9.20
N ILE A 422 23.00 11.72 -8.32
CA ILE A 422 23.09 11.45 -6.88
C ILE A 422 21.68 11.07 -6.37
N HIS A 423 21.65 10.07 -5.51
CA HIS A 423 20.48 9.69 -4.71
C HIS A 423 20.87 9.69 -3.23
N SER A 424 19.92 9.46 -2.32
CA SER A 424 20.26 9.23 -0.91
C SER A 424 19.35 8.19 -0.32
N PHE A 425 19.95 7.07 0.09
CA PHE A 425 19.25 5.95 0.71
C PHE A 425 18.93 6.31 2.15
N PHE A 426 17.64 6.49 2.45
CA PHE A 426 17.19 6.95 3.75
C PHE A 426 16.14 6.02 4.36
N LEU A 427 16.44 5.54 5.57
CA LEU A 427 15.57 4.77 6.45
C LEU A 427 15.43 5.54 7.78
N PRO A 428 14.35 6.35 7.94
CA PRO A 428 14.18 7.21 9.11
C PRO A 428 14.17 6.46 10.44
N GLU A 429 13.42 5.36 10.53
CA GLU A 429 13.25 4.53 11.73
C GLU A 429 14.54 3.82 12.13
N VAL A 430 15.43 3.58 11.17
CA VAL A 430 16.76 2.97 11.38
C VAL A 430 17.82 4.02 11.73
N ARG A 431 17.52 5.32 11.54
CA ARG A 431 18.46 6.45 11.64
C ARG A 431 19.64 6.30 10.65
N LEU A 432 19.36 5.76 9.47
CA LEU A 432 20.36 5.57 8.42
C LEU A 432 20.05 6.45 7.23
N LYS A 433 20.95 7.40 6.94
CA LYS A 433 20.97 8.17 5.70
C LYS A 433 22.35 8.07 5.05
N GLN A 434 22.39 7.78 3.76
CA GLN A 434 23.63 7.76 3.00
C GLN A 434 23.39 8.16 1.55
N ASP A 435 24.12 9.19 1.13
CA ASP A 435 24.13 9.61 -0.28
C ASP A 435 24.80 8.53 -1.12
N VAL A 436 24.19 8.27 -2.27
CA VAL A 436 24.61 7.29 -3.27
C VAL A 436 25.11 8.09 -4.46
N VAL A 437 26.43 8.15 -4.58
CA VAL A 437 27.13 9.04 -5.52
C VAL A 437 27.60 8.24 -6.74
N PRO A 438 27.32 8.69 -7.97
CA PRO A 438 27.83 8.05 -9.18
C PRO A 438 29.35 7.83 -9.15
N GLY A 439 29.79 6.63 -9.56
CA GLY A 439 31.21 6.25 -9.55
C GLY A 439 31.77 5.82 -8.19
N MET A 440 30.96 5.88 -7.12
CA MET A 440 31.34 5.38 -5.79
C MET A 440 30.57 4.11 -5.45
N ALA A 441 31.22 3.21 -4.71
CA ALA A 441 30.57 2.10 -4.03
C ALA A 441 30.71 2.33 -2.52
N ILE A 442 29.59 2.59 -1.86
CA ILE A 442 29.56 3.01 -0.45
C ILE A 442 28.86 1.93 0.36
N ASP A 443 29.54 1.44 1.39
CA ASP A 443 28.96 0.48 2.31
C ASP A 443 28.26 1.18 3.47
N VAL A 444 27.05 0.72 3.77
CA VAL A 444 26.35 1.01 5.01
C VAL A 444 25.95 -0.28 5.70
N TRP A 445 25.73 -0.21 7.00
CA TRP A 445 25.23 -1.34 7.76
C TRP A 445 24.17 -0.90 8.75
N PHE A 446 23.27 -1.81 9.09
CA PHE A 446 22.34 -1.65 10.18
C PHE A 446 21.86 -3.02 10.68
N GLU A 447 21.31 -3.05 11.89
CA GLU A 447 20.65 -4.21 12.47
C GLU A 447 19.29 -3.78 12.99
N ALA A 448 18.23 -4.37 12.43
CA ALA A 448 16.87 -4.03 12.81
C ALA A 448 16.40 -4.86 14.02
N THR A 449 15.78 -4.20 15.00
CA THR A 449 15.34 -4.81 16.26
C THR A 449 13.86 -5.17 16.27
N ARG A 450 13.13 -4.89 15.19
CA ARG A 450 11.69 -5.15 15.09
C ARG A 450 11.28 -5.56 13.66
N THR A 451 10.38 -6.52 13.56
CA THR A 451 9.71 -6.90 12.32
C THR A 451 8.71 -5.84 11.86
N GLY A 452 8.47 -5.73 10.56
CA GLY A 452 7.50 -4.77 10.01
C GLY A 452 7.85 -4.34 8.59
N GLN A 453 7.08 -3.39 8.05
CA GLN A 453 7.36 -2.75 6.78
C GLN A 453 7.62 -1.25 7.00
N TYR A 454 8.70 -0.75 6.40
CA TYR A 454 9.17 0.63 6.56
C TYR A 454 9.51 1.23 5.20
N GLU A 455 9.33 2.54 5.03
CA GLU A 455 9.62 3.21 3.76
C GLU A 455 11.13 3.46 3.60
N ILE A 456 11.65 3.19 2.41
CA ILE A 456 12.93 3.68 1.92
C ILE A 456 12.65 4.94 1.11
N ALA A 457 13.10 6.10 1.61
CA ALA A 457 12.96 7.35 0.91
C ALA A 457 14.24 7.69 0.12
N CYS A 458 14.07 8.29 -1.06
CA CYS A 458 15.15 9.05 -1.69
C CYS A 458 15.24 10.43 -1.04
N ALA A 459 16.36 10.73 -0.39
CA ALA A 459 16.53 11.95 0.40
C ALA A 459 17.56 12.94 -0.18
N GLU A 460 17.85 12.82 -1.47
CA GLU A 460 18.67 13.76 -2.27
C GLU A 460 18.01 13.95 -3.63
N PHE A 461 17.91 15.20 -4.09
CA PHE A 461 17.12 15.53 -5.29
C PHE A 461 17.72 14.85 -6.53
N CYS A 462 16.97 13.91 -7.10
CA CYS A 462 17.43 13.09 -8.21
C CYS A 462 16.60 13.30 -9.49
N GLY A 463 15.87 14.41 -9.63
CA GLY A 463 15.06 14.75 -10.81
C GLY A 463 13.55 14.79 -10.55
N LEU A 464 12.75 14.92 -11.62
CA LEU A 464 11.31 15.21 -11.51
C LEU A 464 10.50 14.13 -10.76
N GLY A 465 10.87 12.85 -10.89
CA GLY A 465 10.26 11.74 -10.17
C GLY A 465 10.84 11.50 -8.77
N HIS A 466 11.68 12.41 -8.24
CA HIS A 466 12.36 12.25 -6.95
C HIS A 466 11.40 11.87 -5.82
N TYR A 467 10.25 12.55 -5.72
CA TYR A 467 9.25 12.30 -4.68
C TYR A 467 8.56 10.92 -4.77
N ARG A 468 8.63 10.27 -5.95
CA ARG A 468 8.07 8.92 -6.23
C ARG A 468 9.09 7.81 -6.05
N MET A 469 10.38 8.15 -5.86
CA MET A 469 11.46 7.17 -5.68
C MET A 469 11.44 6.56 -4.27
N ARG A 470 10.40 5.79 -4.00
CA ARG A 470 10.18 5.09 -2.74
C ARG A 470 10.47 3.61 -2.91
N GLY A 471 11.00 3.01 -1.87
CA GLY A 471 11.08 1.57 -1.71
C GLY A 471 10.50 1.16 -0.36
N PHE A 472 10.50 -0.14 -0.10
CA PHE A 472 10.00 -0.70 1.14
C PHE A 472 11.02 -1.67 1.73
N LEU A 473 11.34 -1.47 3.01
CA LEU A 473 12.09 -2.38 3.84
C LEU A 473 11.11 -3.31 4.57
N SER A 474 11.05 -4.58 4.17
CA SER A 474 10.31 -5.64 4.83
C SER A 474 11.24 -6.42 5.77
N ILE A 475 10.93 -6.39 7.07
CA ILE A 475 11.72 -7.02 8.13
C ILE A 475 10.95 -8.23 8.66
N HIS A 476 11.51 -9.41 8.43
CA HIS A 476 10.85 -10.70 8.66
C HIS A 476 11.40 -11.38 9.92
N SER A 477 10.69 -12.43 10.39
CA SER A 477 11.34 -13.46 11.20
C SER A 477 12.41 -14.18 10.35
N GLN A 478 13.36 -14.89 11.00
CA GLN A 478 14.35 -15.68 10.26
C GLN A 478 13.69 -16.68 9.32
N GLU A 479 12.68 -17.42 9.82
CA GLU A 479 11.93 -18.39 9.01
C GLU A 479 11.20 -17.74 7.83
N GLY A 480 10.58 -16.56 8.05
CA GLY A 480 9.90 -15.81 7.01
C GLY A 480 10.86 -15.30 5.93
N PHE A 481 12.04 -14.83 6.33
CA PHE A 481 13.08 -14.41 5.41
C PHE A 481 13.60 -15.59 4.57
N ASP A 482 13.84 -16.74 5.20
CA ASP A 482 14.30 -17.95 4.52
C ASP A 482 13.24 -18.49 3.55
N ALA A 483 11.95 -18.39 3.92
CA ALA A 483 10.83 -18.74 3.04
C ALA A 483 10.76 -17.82 1.82
N TRP A 484 10.88 -16.51 2.06
CA TRP A 484 10.91 -15.51 0.99
C TRP A 484 12.09 -15.73 0.04
N LEU A 485 13.29 -16.01 0.55
CA LEU A 485 14.46 -16.33 -0.29
C LEU A 485 14.22 -17.55 -1.18
N ARG A 486 13.58 -18.60 -0.65
CA ARG A 486 13.25 -19.81 -1.44
C ARG A 486 12.24 -19.52 -2.55
N GLU A 487 11.22 -18.72 -2.26
CA GLU A 487 10.21 -18.30 -3.23
C GLU A 487 10.82 -17.43 -4.33
N ALA A 488 11.62 -16.43 -3.94
CA ALA A 488 12.28 -15.52 -4.86
C ALA A 488 13.30 -16.23 -5.77
N ALA A 489 14.04 -17.21 -5.25
CA ALA A 489 15.00 -18.00 -6.02
C ALA A 489 14.36 -18.93 -7.07
N GLN A 490 13.06 -19.23 -6.95
CA GLN A 490 12.33 -20.08 -7.91
C GLN A 490 11.74 -19.29 -9.08
N GLY A 491 12.02 -17.98 -9.19
CA GLY A 491 11.49 -17.12 -10.24
C GLY A 491 10.02 -16.73 -10.04
N GLY A 492 9.44 -17.01 -8.86
CA GLY A 492 8.05 -16.67 -8.54
C GLY A 492 7.82 -15.19 -8.23
N ILE A 493 8.85 -14.34 -8.31
CA ILE A 493 8.79 -12.89 -8.07
C ILE A 493 9.62 -12.08 -9.09
N GLY A 494 9.80 -12.62 -10.30
CA GLY A 494 10.53 -11.98 -11.40
C GLY A 494 9.63 -11.18 -12.32
#